data_AF-A0A511N1H9-F1
#
_entry.id   AF-A0A511N1H9-F1
#
_cell.length_a   1.000
_cell.length_b   1.000
_cell.length_c   1.000
_cell.angle_alpha   90.00
_cell.angle_beta   90.00
_cell.angle_gamma   90.00
#
_symmetry.space_group_name_H-M   'P 1'
#
loop_
_entity.id
_entity.type
_entity.pdbx_description
1 polymer ?
#
loop_
_entity_poly.entity_id
_entity_poly.type
_entity_poly.pdbx_seq_one_letter_code
_entity_poly.pdbx_strand_id
1 'polypeptide(L)' 'MQLYYIIENNLMTIIQAPSALSALEHYAITHGWRLPTDVMRFVSQGYWEVFGGEIQVFDHNPQEVLNPPV' A
#
# COMPACT_ATOMS: atom_id res chain seq x y z
N MET A 1 5.41 -2.14 13.00
CA MET A 1 5.58 -1.13 11.93
C MET A 1 4.54 -1.40 10.86
N GLN A 2 3.95 -0.37 10.29
CA GLN A 2 2.86 -0.45 9.31
C GLN A 2 3.32 0.12 7.97
N LEU A 3 2.71 -0.33 6.87
CA LEU A 3 2.96 0.21 5.55
C LEU A 3 1.82 1.17 5.17
N TYR A 4 2.21 2.30 4.62
CA TYR A 4 1.29 3.32 4.12
C TYR A 4 1.66 3.63 2.68
N TYR A 5 0.67 4.02 1.88
CA TYR A 5 0.90 4.48 0.53
C TYR A 5 0.18 5.80 0.26
N ILE A 6 0.72 6.52 -0.71
CA ILE A 6 0.07 7.64 -1.38
C ILE A 6 0.22 7.46 -2.88
N ILE A 7 -0.70 8.05 -3.64
CA ILE A 7 -0.62 8.12 -5.09
C ILE A 7 -0.63 9.59 -5.49
N GLU A 8 0.41 10.04 -6.18
CA GLU A 8 0.54 11.39 -6.70
C GLU A 8 1.18 11.32 -8.09
N ASN A 9 0.67 12.08 -9.06
CA ASN A 9 1.22 12.15 -10.42
C ASN A 9 1.47 10.77 -11.07
N ASN A 10 0.55 9.82 -10.87
CA ASN A 10 0.65 8.42 -11.32
C ASN A 10 1.83 7.63 -10.72
N LEU A 11 2.47 8.12 -9.66
CA LEU A 11 3.48 7.42 -8.88
C LEU A 11 2.89 7.01 -7.54
N MET A 12 3.17 5.77 -7.13
CA MET A 12 2.82 5.26 -5.81
C MET A 12 4.08 5.26 -4.93
N THR A 13 4.03 5.95 -3.80
CA THR A 13 5.09 5.93 -2.80
C THR A 13 4.63 5.11 -1.61
N ILE A 14 5.42 4.11 -1.22
CA ILE A 14 5.17 3.26 -0.05
C ILE A 14 6.15 3.65 1.06
N ILE A 15 5.63 3.89 2.26
CA ILE A 15 6.40 4.28 3.44
C ILE A 15 6.09 3.34 4.59
N GLN A 16 7.13 2.80 5.21
CA GLN A 16 7.02 2.02 6.44
C GLN A 16 7.17 2.94 7.65
N ALA A 17 6.13 3.04 8.48
CA ALA A 17 6.09 3.99 9.59
C ALA A 17 5.26 3.44 10.78
N PRO A 18 5.45 3.99 11.99
CA PRO A 18 4.63 3.60 13.15
C PRO A 18 3.20 4.17 13.09
N SER A 19 2.97 5.27 12.36
CA SER A 19 1.66 5.92 12.21
C SER A 19 1.55 6.65 10.86
N ALA A 20 0.33 6.98 10.44
CA ALA A 20 0.08 7.78 9.23
C ALA A 20 0.73 9.17 9.31
N LEU A 21 0.70 9.80 10.50
CA LEU A 21 1.35 11.09 10.73
C LEU A 21 2.86 10.99 10.52
N SER A 22 3.49 9.98 11.11
CA SER A 22 4.93 9.75 10.93
C SER A 22 5.30 9.43 9.48
N ALA A 23 4.40 8.78 8.73
CA ALA A 23 4.58 8.52 7.32
C ALA A 23 4.54 9.81 6.48
N LEU A 24 3.61 10.72 6.79
CA LEU A 24 3.50 12.03 6.14
C LEU A 24 4.68 12.95 6.49
N GLU A 25 5.15 12.92 7.74
CA GLU A 25 6.36 13.64 8.16
C GLU A 25 7.58 13.14 7.37
N HIS A 26 7.74 11.81 7.25
CA HIS A 26 8.81 11.22 6.44
C HIS A 26 8.70 11.66 4.98
N TYR A 27 7.50 11.56 4.39
CA TYR A 27 7.25 12.00 3.01
C TYR A 27 7.65 13.47 2.80
N ALA A 28 7.25 14.35 3.71
CA ALA A 28 7.50 15.78 3.62
C ALA A 28 8.99 16.13 3.72
N ILE A 29 9.74 15.41 4.55
CA ILE A 29 11.19 15.56 4.65
C ILE A 29 11.86 15.12 3.34
N THR A 30 11.40 14.02 2.73
CA THR A 30 11.99 13.47 1.51
C THR A 30 11.67 14.29 0.26
N HIS A 31 10.45 14.79 0.12
CA HIS A 31 9.98 15.45 -1.12
C HIS A 31 9.92 16.98 -1.01
N GLY A 32 10.00 17.53 0.21
CA GLY A 32 10.09 18.98 0.43
C GLY A 32 8.75 19.71 0.52
N TRP A 33 7.62 19.00 0.50
CA TRP A 33 6.28 19.58 0.69
C TRP A 33 5.39 18.74 1.59
N ARG A 34 4.37 19.38 2.19
CA ARG A 34 3.40 18.72 3.05
C ARG A 34 2.19 18.30 2.25
N LEU A 35 1.72 17.08 2.50
CA LEU A 35 0.47 16.58 1.98
C LEU A 35 -0.63 16.62 3.05
N PRO A 36 -1.90 16.77 2.65
CA PRO A 36 -3.04 16.60 3.54
C PRO A 36 -3.05 15.21 4.21
N THR A 37 -3.57 15.10 5.43
CA THR A 37 -3.55 13.81 6.16
C THR A 37 -4.47 12.76 5.55
N ASP A 38 -5.50 13.18 4.83
CA ASP A 38 -6.51 12.34 4.19
C ASP A 38 -6.02 11.70 2.88
N VAL A 39 -4.85 12.06 2.35
CA VAL A 39 -4.28 11.39 1.17
C VAL A 39 -3.52 10.11 1.53
N MET A 40 -3.08 9.96 2.79
CA MET A 40 -2.39 8.76 3.24
C MET A 40 -3.38 7.60 3.34
N ARG A 41 -3.02 6.47 2.75
CA ARG A 41 -3.79 5.23 2.83
C ARG A 41 -2.97 4.15 3.50
N PHE A 42 -3.63 3.32 4.31
CA PHE A 42 -3.00 2.13 4.86
C PHE A 42 -2.80 1.10 3.76
N VAL A 43 -1.62 0.49 3.67
CA VAL A 43 -1.47 -0.72 2.85
C VAL A 43 -2.15 -1.84 3.62
N SER A 44 -3.40 -2.12 3.27
CA SER A 44 -4.09 -3.31 3.74
C SER A 44 -3.30 -4.54 3.31
N GLN A 45 -3.10 -5.48 4.25
CA GLN A 45 -2.72 -6.83 3.85
C GLN A 45 -3.87 -7.37 3.00
N GLY A 46 -3.65 -7.38 1.69
CA GLY A 46 -4.51 -7.98 0.70
C GLY A 46 -3.70 -8.99 -0.08
N TYR A 47 -4.39 -9.94 -0.69
CA TYR A 47 -3.74 -10.88 -1.57
C TYR A 47 -3.67 -10.26 -2.94
N TRP A 48 -2.51 -10.35 -3.56
CA TRP A 48 -2.30 -9.83 -4.91
C TRP A 48 -1.40 -10.79 -5.67
N GLU A 49 -1.60 -10.85 -6.97
CA GLU A 49 -0.77 -11.64 -7.87
C GLU A 49 -0.52 -10.89 -9.17
N VAL A 50 0.58 -11.23 -9.84
CA VAL A 50 0.87 -10.70 -11.18
C VAL A 50 0.49 -11.78 -12.20
N PHE A 51 -0.51 -11.52 -13.01
CA PHE A 51 -0.94 -12.42 -14.08
C PHE A 51 -0.94 -11.68 -15.42
N GLY A 52 -0.18 -12.19 -16.40
CA GLY A 52 -0.12 -11.57 -17.72
C GLY A 52 0.47 -10.14 -17.76
N GLY A 53 1.21 -9.73 -16.73
CA GLY A 53 1.73 -8.36 -16.60
C GLY A 53 0.77 -7.38 -15.93
N GLU A 54 -0.40 -7.84 -15.50
CA GLU A 54 -1.38 -7.06 -14.75
C GLU A 54 -1.33 -7.43 -13.26
N ILE A 55 -1.58 -6.45 -12.38
CA ILE A 55 -1.73 -6.68 -10.94
C ILE A 55 -3.20 -6.98 -10.66
N GLN A 56 -3.48 -8.17 -10.14
CA GLN A 56 -4.80 -8.55 -9.65
C GLN A 56 -4.82 -8.44 -8.13
N VAL A 57 -5.87 -7.82 -7.57
CA VAL A 57 -6.04 -7.60 -6.13
C VAL A 57 -7.27 -8.37 -5.68
N PHE A 58 -7.12 -9.16 -4.61
CA PHE A 58 -8.15 -10.06 -4.10
C PHE A 58 -8.51 -9.73 -2.65
N ASP A 59 -9.78 -9.88 -2.33
CA ASP A 59 -10.30 -9.76 -0.96
C ASP A 59 -9.91 -10.97 -0.08
N HIS A 60 -9.44 -12.07 -0.68
CA HIS A 60 -9.07 -13.34 -0.03
C HIS A 60 -7.91 -14.02 -0.77
N ASN A 61 -7.26 -15.01 -0.13
CA ASN A 61 -6.08 -15.68 -0.70
C ASN A 61 -6.44 -16.45 -1.97
N PRO A 62 -5.94 -16.05 -3.17
CA PRO A 62 -6.26 -16.78 -4.39
C PRO A 62 -5.69 -18.20 -4.36
N GLN A 63 -4.61 -18.46 -3.60
CA GLN A 63 -4.03 -19.79 -3.47
C GLN A 63 -4.89 -20.78 -2.66
N GLU A 64 -5.69 -20.28 -1.72
CA GLU A 64 -6.61 -21.12 -0.92
C GLU A 64 -7.82 -21.58 -1.74
N VAL A 65 -8.25 -20.79 -2.73
CA VAL A 65 -9.33 -21.17 -3.67
C VAL A 65 -8.87 -22.28 -4.60
N LEU A 66 -7.59 -22.27 -5.00
CA LEU A 66 -7.01 -23.26 -5.91
C LEU A 66 -6.65 -24.57 -5.20
N ASN A 67 -6.32 -24.53 -3.91
CA ASN A 67 -6.00 -25.69 -3.08
C ASN A 67 -6.78 -25.64 -1.76
N PRO A 68 -8.04 -26.07 -1.72
CA PRO A 68 -8.77 -26.17 -0.46
C PRO A 68 -8.03 -27.14 0.48
N PRO A 69 -7.90 -26.82 1.79
CA PRO A 69 -7.32 -27.75 2.74
C PRO A 69 -8.16 -29.04 2.78
N VAL A 70 -7.49 -30.18 2.58
CA VAL A 70 -8.07 -31.53 2.65
C VAL A 70 -8.47 -31.86 4.09
#